data_AF-A0A0J6Y4I9-F1
#
_entry.id   AF-A0A0J6Y4I9-F1
#
_cell.length_a   1.000
_cell.length_b   1.000
_cell.length_c   1.000
_cell.angle_alpha   90.00
_cell.angle_beta   90.00
_cell.angle_gamma   90.00
#
_symmetry.space_group_name_H-M   'P 1'
#
loop_
_entity.id
_entity.type
_entity.pdbx_description
1 polymer ?
#
loop_
_entity_poly.entity_id
_entity_poly.type
_entity_poly.pdbx_seq_one_letter_code
_entity_poly.pdbx_strand_id
1 'polypeptide(L)' 'MQTYVPGYRLLNEPQFDEPSVVNGGNHVVTTFIEVEGAGDYLPPYAGNLDIMTAAAVKVGDEIARDRLLQSSAATTGGHA' A
#
# COMPACT_ATOMS: atom_id res chain seq x y z
N MET A 1 1.00 -3.31 3.00
CA MET A 1 -0.28 -2.59 2.89
C MET A 1 -0.90 -2.38 4.27
N GLN A 2 -1.21 -3.46 5.00
CA GLN A 2 -1.80 -3.38 6.35
C GLN A 2 -1.00 -2.57 7.38
N THR A 3 0.31 -2.39 7.18
CA THR A 3 1.15 -1.52 8.02
C THR A 3 0.75 -0.05 8.02
N TYR A 4 0.03 0.42 7.00
CA TYR A 4 -0.48 1.79 6.94
C TYR A 4 -1.98 1.87 6.60
N VAL A 5 -2.61 0.79 6.15
CA VAL A 5 -4.09 0.68 6.02
C VAL A 5 -4.55 -0.62 6.68
N PRO A 6 -4.79 -0.64 8.01
CA PRO A 6 -5.10 -1.87 8.75
C PRO A 6 -6.32 -2.63 8.22
N GLY A 7 -7.32 -1.92 7.68
CA GLY A 7 -8.52 -2.50 7.09
C GLY A 7 -8.33 -3.11 5.69
N TYR A 8 -7.13 -3.08 5.10
CA TYR A 8 -6.83 -3.73 3.81
C TYR A 8 -6.69 -5.25 3.98
N ARG A 9 -7.72 -6.02 3.61
CA ARG A 9 -7.77 -7.47 3.83
C ARG A 9 -8.23 -8.25 2.61
N LEU A 10 -7.80 -9.51 2.52
CA LEU A 10 -8.35 -10.48 1.57
C LEU A 10 -9.76 -10.88 2.01
N LEU A 11 -10.69 -10.94 1.07
CA LEU A 11 -12.01 -11.51 1.30
C LEU A 11 -12.02 -13.04 1.09
N ASN A 12 -11.20 -13.52 0.17
CA ASN A 12 -11.06 -14.93 -0.17
C ASN A 12 -9.59 -15.24 -0.47
N GLU A 13 -9.22 -16.52 -0.40
CA GLU A 13 -7.96 -16.99 -0.96
C GLU A 13 -7.85 -16.60 -2.44
N PRO A 14 -6.64 -16.34 -2.98
CA PRO A 14 -6.45 -16.11 -4.40
C PRO A 14 -7.04 -17.26 -5.22
N GLN A 15 -7.87 -16.93 -6.21
CA GLN A 15 -8.50 -17.90 -7.10
C GLN A 15 -7.63 -18.07 -8.34
N PHE A 16 -7.42 -19.32 -8.77
CA PHE A 16 -6.58 -19.67 -9.90
C PHE A 16 -7.42 -20.32 -10.99
N ASP A 17 -7.46 -19.68 -12.16
CA ASP A 17 -8.18 -20.18 -13.32
C ASP A 17 -7.19 -20.71 -14.37
N GLU A 18 -7.53 -21.86 -14.95
CA GLU A 18 -6.82 -22.46 -16.08
C GLU A 18 -7.08 -21.68 -17.40
N PRO A 19 -6.21 -21.82 -18.41
CA PRO A 19 -6.43 -21.27 -19.75
C PRO A 19 -7.80 -21.63 -20.33
N SER A 20 -8.53 -20.62 -20.79
CA SER A 20 -9.86 -20.75 -21.38
C SER A 20 -10.07 -19.71 -22.47
N VAL A 21 -11.14 -19.84 -23.25
CA VAL A 21 -11.49 -18.83 -24.26
C VAL A 21 -11.80 -17.47 -23.61
N VAL A 22 -12.38 -17.47 -22.40
CA VAL A 22 -12.80 -16.25 -21.70
C VAL A 22 -11.61 -15.42 -21.20
N ASN A 23 -10.51 -16.08 -20.81
CA ASN A 23 -9.28 -15.41 -20.36
C ASN A 23 -8.20 -15.33 -21.45
N GLY A 24 -8.56 -15.59 -22.72
CA GLY A 24 -7.67 -15.48 -23.86
C GLY A 24 -6.57 -16.55 -23.90
N GLY A 25 -6.79 -17.70 -23.27
CA GLY A 25 -5.84 -18.81 -23.20
C GLY A 25 -4.74 -18.61 -22.16
N ASN A 26 -4.95 -17.76 -21.15
CA ASN A 26 -3.97 -17.47 -20.11
C ASN A 26 -4.39 -18.07 -18.76
N HIS A 27 -3.41 -18.41 -17.93
CA HIS A 27 -3.66 -18.58 -16.51
C HIS A 27 -4.02 -17.23 -15.89
N VAL A 28 -5.04 -17.19 -15.04
CA VAL A 28 -5.46 -15.96 -14.35
C VAL A 28 -5.47 -16.20 -12.84
N VAL A 29 -4.98 -15.21 -12.10
CA VAL A 29 -5.10 -15.17 -10.64
C VAL A 29 -6.00 -14.00 -10.27
N THR A 30 -7.10 -14.30 -9.58
CA THR A 30 -8.05 -13.29 -9.11
C THR A 30 -7.96 -13.14 -7.59
N THR A 31 -7.72 -11.91 -7.14
CA THR A 31 -7.61 -11.58 -5.71
C THR A 31 -8.72 -10.63 -5.30
N PHE A 32 -9.56 -11.05 -4.36
CA PHE A 32 -10.63 -10.22 -3.81
C PHE A 32 -10.16 -9.55 -2.52
N ILE A 33 -10.28 -8.22 -2.47
CA ILE A 33 -9.92 -7.43 -1.30
C ILE A 33 -11.07 -6.56 -0.84
N GLU A 34 -11.06 -6.24 0.45
CA GLU A 34 -11.86 -5.20 1.06
C GLU A 34 -10.93 -4.18 1.70
N VAL A 35 -11.35 -2.92 1.67
CA VAL A 35 -10.63 -1.81 2.29
C VAL A 35 -11.60 -1.07 3.19
N GLU A 36 -11.46 -1.29 4.49
CA GLU A 36 -12.14 -0.52 5.52
C GLU A 36 -11.24 0.65 5.95
N GLY A 37 -11.78 1.86 5.96
CA GLY A 37 -11.06 3.06 6.38
C GLY A 37 -10.91 3.10 7.91
N ALA A 38 -9.86 3.76 8.39
CA ALA A 38 -9.53 3.88 9.80
C ALA A 38 -10.57 4.66 10.63
N GLY A 39 -11.40 5.48 9.97
CA GLY A 39 -12.44 6.25 10.66
C GLY A 39 -11.95 7.57 11.27
N ASP A 40 -10.76 8.05 10.89
CA ASP A 40 -10.12 9.23 11.51
C ASP A 40 -10.94 10.52 11.36
N TYR A 41 -11.60 10.68 10.22
CA TYR A 41 -12.49 11.81 9.92
C TYR A 41 -13.70 11.37 9.09
N LEU A 42 -13.45 10.56 8.05
CA LEU A 42 -14.48 9.95 7.23
C LEU A 42 -15.00 8.67 7.89
N PRO A 43 -16.25 8.26 7.62
CA PRO A 43 -16.79 7.01 8.15
C PRO A 43 -16.02 5.78 7.63
N PRO A 44 -16.03 4.63 8.34
CA PRO A 44 -15.22 3.45 7.99
C PRO A 44 -15.45 2.88 6.59
N TYR A 45 -16.63 3.06 6.00
CA TYR A 45 -16.89 2.59 4.63
C TYR A 45 -16.16 3.42 3.56
N ALA A 46 -15.59 4.58 3.89
CA ALA A 46 -14.86 5.45 2.98
C ALA A 46 -13.40 5.01 2.77
N GLY A 47 -13.13 3.70 2.76
CA GLY A 47 -11.79 3.14 2.65
C GLY A 47 -11.08 3.50 1.35
N ASN A 48 -11.82 3.85 0.30
CA ASN A 48 -11.27 4.38 -0.96
C ASN A 48 -10.56 5.74 -0.79
N LEU A 49 -11.02 6.57 0.15
CA LEU A 49 -10.37 7.86 0.46
C LEU A 49 -9.26 7.65 1.48
N ASP A 50 -9.52 6.83 2.49
CA ASP A 50 -8.58 6.54 3.57
C ASP A 50 -7.28 5.89 3.07
N ILE A 51 -7.39 4.97 2.10
CA ILE A 51 -6.22 4.33 1.47
C ILE A 51 -5.33 5.34 0.74
N MET A 52 -5.91 6.37 0.12
CA MET A 52 -5.15 7.42 -0.56
C MET A 52 -4.41 8.29 0.45
N THR A 53 -5.07 8.71 1.52
CA THR A 53 -4.47 9.58 2.55
C THR A 53 -3.42 8.84 3.34
N ALA A 54 -3.66 7.60 3.74
CA ALA A 54 -2.69 6.77 4.44
C ALA A 54 -1.45 6.48 3.57
N ALA A 55 -1.63 6.22 2.27
CA ALA A 55 -0.51 6.08 1.34
C ALA A 55 0.29 7.39 1.21
N ALA A 56 -0.37 8.55 1.14
CA ALA A 56 0.31 9.83 1.07
C ALA A 56 1.15 10.12 2.33
N VAL A 57 0.62 9.85 3.52
CA VAL A 57 1.36 9.95 4.80
C VAL A 57 2.57 9.02 4.77
N LYS A 58 2.37 7.74 4.39
CA LYS A 58 3.45 6.76 4.35
C LYS A 58 4.58 7.17 3.40
N VAL A 59 4.24 7.69 2.23
CA VAL A 59 5.24 8.19 1.26
C VAL A 59 5.95 9.43 1.79
N GLY A 60 5.24 10.36 2.41
CA GLY A 60 5.82 11.54 3.05
C GLY A 60 6.86 11.18 4.12
N ASP A 61 6.54 10.20 4.97
CA ASP A 61 7.44 9.70 6.01
C ASP A 61 8.72 9.08 5.44
N GLU A 62 8.62 8.29 4.36
CA GLU A 62 9.79 7.69 3.72
C GLU A 62 10.68 8.74 3.03
N ILE A 63 10.09 9.76 2.39
CA ILE A 63 10.85 10.88 1.82
C ILE A 63 11.58 11.66 2.92
N ALA A 64 10.91 11.93 4.04
CA ALA A 64 11.52 12.62 5.17
C ALA A 64 12.68 11.80 5.77
N ARG A 65 12.49 10.49 5.93
CA ARG A 65 13.51 9.57 6.43
C ARG A 65 14.74 9.54 5.52
N ASP A 66 14.55 9.38 4.21
CA ASP A 66 15.64 9.36 3.23
C ASP A 66 16.46 10.67 3.26
N ARG A 67 15.78 11.83 3.28
CA ARG A 67 16.44 13.14 3.38
C ARG A 67 17.23 13.31 4.68
N LEU A 68 16.71 12.85 5.81
CA LEU A 68 17.42 12.90 7.10
C LEU A 68 18.66 12.00 7.10
N LEU A 69 18.57 10.81 6.50
CA LEU A 69 19.70 9.89 6.35
C LEU A 69 20.79 10.49 5.44
N GLN A 70 20.41 11.10 4.31
CA GLN A 70 21.33 11.77 3.40
C GLN A 70 22.02 12.97 4.06
N SER A 71 21.29 13.79 4.82
CA SER A 71 21.86 14.93 5.57
C SER A 71 22.87 14.47 6.63
N SER A 72 22.61 13.32 7.28
CA SER A 72 23.50 12.75 8.29
C SER A 72 24.78 12.19 7.67
N ALA A 73 24.66 11.52 6.52
CA ALA A 73 25.81 11.02 5.76
C ALA A 73 26.71 12.16 5.24
N ALA A 74 26.11 13.25 4.74
CA ALA A 74 26.85 14.42 4.26
C ALA A 74 27.64 15.15 5.36
N THR A 75 27.14 15.16 6.60
CA THR A 75 27.81 15.82 7.73
C THR A 75 29.02 15.04 8.26
N THR A 76 29.00 13.71 8.09
CA THR A 76 30.06 12.81 8.61
C THR A 76 31.28 12.73 7.66
N GLY A 77 31.12 13.08 6.37
CA GLY A 77 32.18 13.03 5.36
C GLY A 77 33.07 14.28 5.25
N GLY A 78 32.85 15.32 6.06
CA GLY A 78 33.53 16.63 5.93
C GLY A 78 34.70 16.88 6.90
N HIS A 79 35.14 15.90 7.68
CA HIS A 79 36.18 16.06 8.71
C HIS A 79 37.42 15.18 8.45
N ALA A 80 38.01 15.31 7.26
CA ALA A 80 39.33 14.76 6.93
C ALA A 80 40.29 15.89 6.55
#